data_AF-A0A1D9GP27-F1
#
_entry.id   AF-A0A1D9GP27-F1
#
_cell.length_a   1.000
_cell.length_b   1.000
_cell.length_c   1.000
_cell.angle_alpha   90.00
_cell.angle_beta   90.00
_cell.angle_gamma   90.00
#
_symmetry.space_group_name_H-M   'P 1'
#
loop_
_entity.id
_entity.type
_entity.pdbx_description
1 polymer ?
#
loop_
_entity_poly.entity_id
_entity_poly.type
_entity_poly.pdbx_seq_one_letter_code
_entity_poly.pdbx_strand_id
1 'polypeptide(L)'
;MISVARLAILVGIAGLIPFLAGVAGLFMMPEHSVTILRWFYLYSAGILAFMAGIYWPIAMQLDNCCYPQSPLVTMLLSQTFFVTAGIGLLLSTPAQIFLYTVAYIGLYITDAKWMRIYWPAWYLKMRLVLTSVVMACQISIGCWYFLIHGA
;
A
#
# COMPACT_ATOMS: atom_id res chain seq x y z
N MET A 1 -10.90 3.83 -23.59
CA MET A 1 -9.83 4.22 -22.65
C MET A 1 -10.29 5.16 -21.53
N ILE A 2 -11.16 6.16 -21.79
CA ILE A 2 -11.65 7.11 -20.76
C ILE A 2 -12.40 6.41 -19.61
N SER A 3 -13.14 5.33 -19.90
CA SER A 3 -13.88 4.57 -18.89
C SER A 3 -12.98 3.87 -17.86
N VAL A 4 -11.87 3.27 -18.31
CA VAL A 4 -10.93 2.54 -17.44
C VAL A 4 -10.23 3.48 -16.47
N ALA A 5 -9.73 4.62 -16.95
CA ALA A 5 -9.06 5.60 -16.09
C ALA A 5 -10.03 6.15 -15.02
N ARG A 6 -11.27 6.48 -15.39
CA ARG A 6 -12.29 6.94 -14.44
C ARG A 6 -12.63 5.89 -13.39
N LEU A 7 -12.80 4.64 -13.82
CA LEU A 7 -13.09 3.55 -12.89
C LEU A 7 -11.91 3.28 -11.94
N ALA A 8 -10.68 3.27 -12.45
CA ALA A 8 -9.48 3.11 -11.64
C ALA A 8 -9.34 4.24 -10.59
N ILE A 9 -9.61 5.49 -10.98
CA ILE A 9 -9.61 6.63 -10.05
C ILE A 9 -10.71 6.47 -9.01
N LEU A 10 -11.94 6.13 -9.42
CA LEU A 10 -13.07 5.94 -8.52
C LEU A 10 -12.78 4.85 -7.48
N VAL A 11 -12.35 3.68 -7.93
CA VAL A 11 -12.05 2.54 -7.06
C VAL A 11 -10.84 2.84 -6.19
N GLY A 12 -9.81 3.51 -6.73
CA GLY A 12 -8.63 3.93 -5.97
C GLY A 12 -8.99 4.87 -4.82
N ILE A 13 -9.85 5.87 -5.07
CA ILE A 13 -10.35 6.78 -4.04
C ILE A 13 -11.24 6.05 -3.03
N ALA A 14 -12.13 5.17 -3.50
CA ALA A 14 -12.98 4.35 -2.62
C ALA A 14 -12.13 3.44 -1.70
N GLY A 15 -10.97 2.98 -2.18
CA GLY A 15 -10.01 2.22 -1.39
C GLY A 15 -9.38 3.01 -0.23
N LEU A 16 -9.52 4.34 -0.17
CA LEU A 16 -9.07 5.13 0.98
C LEU A 16 -10.06 5.10 2.15
N ILE A 17 -11.32 4.73 1.90
CA ILE A 17 -12.38 4.74 2.92
C ILE A 17 -11.97 3.93 4.15
N PRO A 18 -11.44 2.70 4.03
CA PRO A 18 -11.10 1.93 5.21
C PRO A 18 -9.92 2.52 6.01
N PHE A 19 -8.93 3.14 5.35
CA PHE A 19 -7.84 3.83 6.04
C PHE A 19 -8.36 5.01 6.87
N LEU A 20 -9.20 5.85 6.27
CA LEU A 20 -9.78 7.02 6.94
C LEU A 20 -10.70 6.60 8.09
N ALA A 21 -11.51 5.56 7.89
CA ALA A 21 -12.39 5.03 8.92
C ALA A 21 -11.59 4.43 10.10
N GLY A 22 -10.45 3.79 9.85
CA GLY A 22 -9.59 3.27 10.91
C GLY A 22 -8.99 4.37 11.77
N VAL A 23 -8.51 5.44 11.14
CA VAL A 23 -8.02 6.63 11.87
C VAL A 23 -9.15 7.26 12.68
N ALA A 24 -10.29 7.57 12.05
CA ALA A 24 -11.44 8.18 12.74
C ALA A 24 -11.92 7.31 13.91
N GLY A 25 -12.01 6.00 13.71
CA GLY A 25 -12.42 5.03 14.73
C GLY A 25 -11.52 5.07 15.96
N LEU A 26 -10.19 5.22 15.81
CA LEU A 26 -9.29 5.31 16.97
C LEU A 26 -9.53 6.54 17.84
N PHE A 27 -9.95 7.66 17.24
CA PHE A 27 -10.26 8.88 18.00
C PHE A 27 -11.68 8.88 18.58
N MET A 28 -12.63 8.28 17.88
CA MET A 28 -14.04 8.29 18.27
C MET A 28 -14.41 7.15 19.22
N MET A 29 -13.71 6.01 19.13
CA MET A 29 -14.01 4.76 19.84
C MET A 29 -12.72 4.09 20.38
N PRO A 30 -11.92 4.78 21.23
CA PRO A 30 -10.62 4.29 21.69
C PRO A 30 -10.70 2.97 22.48
N GLU A 31 -11.84 2.67 23.11
CA GLU A 31 -12.11 1.40 23.79
C GLU A 31 -12.06 0.19 22.86
N HIS A 32 -12.25 0.39 21.55
CA HIS A 32 -12.17 -0.65 20.52
C HIS A 32 -10.84 -0.65 19.74
N SER A 33 -9.84 0.08 20.24
CA SER A 33 -8.56 0.30 19.56
C SER A 33 -7.86 -0.98 19.09
N VAL A 34 -7.84 -2.05 19.89
CA VAL A 34 -7.23 -3.34 19.50
C VAL A 34 -7.86 -3.90 18.23
N THR A 35 -9.19 -3.89 18.13
CA THR A 35 -9.93 -4.39 16.97
C THR A 35 -9.73 -3.49 15.77
N ILE A 36 -9.76 -2.17 15.98
CA ILE A 36 -9.59 -1.17 14.92
C ILE A 36 -8.19 -1.25 14.31
N LEU A 37 -7.13 -1.37 15.14
CA LEU A 37 -5.75 -1.54 14.69
C LEU A 37 -5.58 -2.83 13.88
N ARG A 38 -6.13 -3.95 14.35
CA ARG A 38 -6.08 -5.23 13.62
C ARG A 38 -6.75 -5.11 12.25
N TRP A 39 -7.94 -4.51 12.20
CA TRP A 39 -8.67 -4.31 10.96
C TRP A 39 -7.94 -3.37 10.00
N PHE A 40 -7.39 -2.26 10.50
CA PHE A 40 -6.63 -1.31 9.71
C PHE A 40 -5.40 -1.96 9.09
N TYR A 41 -4.61 -2.72 9.87
CA TYR A 41 -3.43 -3.39 9.34
C TYR A 41 -3.76 -4.57 8.45
N LEU A 42 -4.85 -5.29 8.70
CA LEU A 42 -5.36 -6.31 7.79
C LEU A 42 -5.69 -5.71 6.42
N TYR A 43 -6.38 -4.57 6.38
CA TYR A 43 -6.69 -3.88 5.13
C TYR A 43 -5.43 -3.31 4.46
N SER A 44 -4.53 -2.73 5.25
CA SER A 44 -3.22 -2.25 4.79
C SER A 44 -2.41 -3.35 4.11
N ALA A 45 -2.36 -4.55 4.70
CA ALA A 45 -1.72 -5.71 4.09
C ALA A 45 -2.43 -6.14 2.80
N GLY A 46 -3.77 -6.18 2.81
CA GLY A 46 -4.57 -6.53 1.63
C GLY A 46 -4.27 -5.62 0.43
N ILE A 47 -4.22 -4.30 0.65
CA ILE A 47 -3.89 -3.33 -0.41
C ILE A 47 -2.44 -3.48 -0.88
N LEU A 48 -1.48 -3.69 0.03
CA LEU A 48 -0.08 -3.91 -0.34
C LEU A 48 0.08 -5.19 -1.20
N ALA A 49 -0.57 -6.28 -0.80
CA ALA A 49 -0.59 -7.55 -1.54
C ALA A 49 -1.28 -7.41 -2.90
N PHE A 50 -2.42 -6.72 -2.97
CA PHE A 50 -3.13 -6.44 -4.22
C PHE A 50 -2.23 -5.69 -5.21
N MET A 51 -1.57 -4.62 -4.74
CA MET A 51 -0.67 -3.82 -5.55
C MET A 51 0.56 -4.63 -6.02
N ALA A 52 1.12 -5.46 -5.13
CA ALA A 52 2.21 -6.35 -5.46
C ALA A 52 1.85 -7.29 -6.62
N GLY A 53 0.63 -7.85 -6.60
CA GLY A 53 0.13 -8.77 -7.61
C GLY A 53 0.06 -8.18 -9.03
N ILE A 54 0.03 -6.86 -9.19
CA ILE A 54 -0.01 -6.21 -10.51
C ILE A 54 1.30 -6.43 -11.29
N TYR A 55 2.41 -6.66 -10.60
CA TYR A 55 3.71 -6.88 -11.24
C TYR A 55 3.81 -8.24 -11.97
N TRP A 56 3.05 -9.26 -11.55
CA TRP A 56 3.02 -10.57 -12.22
C TRP A 56 2.62 -10.51 -13.70
N PRO A 57 1.44 -10.00 -14.07
CA PRO A 57 1.03 -9.95 -15.47
C PRO A 57 1.94 -9.06 -16.31
N ILE A 58 2.52 -8.00 -15.74
CA ILE A 58 3.50 -7.16 -16.43
C ILE A 58 4.76 -7.98 -16.75
N ALA A 59 5.30 -8.72 -15.79
CA ALA A 59 6.46 -9.58 -16.01
C ALA A 59 6.19 -10.64 -17.09
N MET A 60 5.04 -11.31 -17.06
CA MET A 60 4.67 -12.33 -18.05
C MET A 60 4.48 -11.76 -19.46
N GLN A 61 4.03 -10.51 -19.59
CA GLN A 61 3.94 -9.84 -20.89
C GLN A 61 5.32 -9.45 -21.45
N LEU A 62 6.34 -9.38 -20.60
CA LEU A 62 7.71 -9.01 -20.93
C LEU A 62 8.63 -10.24 -21.11
N ASP A 63 8.10 -11.47 -21.12
CA ASP A 63 8.87 -12.73 -21.06
C ASP A 63 9.95 -12.85 -22.17
N ASN A 64 9.80 -12.11 -23.27
CA ASN A 64 10.74 -12.03 -24.39
C ASN A 64 11.49 -10.69 -24.53
N CYS A 65 11.33 -9.76 -23.58
CA CYS A 65 11.86 -8.40 -23.64
C CYS A 65 12.71 -8.07 -22.41
N CYS A 66 14.02 -7.89 -22.60
CA CYS A 66 14.95 -7.55 -21.52
C CYS A 66 15.12 -6.04 -21.29
N TYR A 67 14.22 -5.20 -21.78
CA TYR A 67 14.41 -3.74 -21.72
C TYR A 67 13.14 -2.98 -21.34
N PRO A 68 13.19 -2.01 -20.40
CA PRO A 68 14.32 -1.62 -19.54
C PRO A 68 14.38 -2.33 -18.17
N GLN A 69 13.40 -3.16 -17.80
CA GLN A 69 13.43 -3.95 -16.56
C GLN A 69 13.28 -5.44 -16.85
N SER A 70 14.08 -6.26 -16.17
CA SER A 70 14.03 -7.72 -16.30
C SER A 70 12.70 -8.27 -15.75
N PRO A 71 12.00 -9.15 -16.49
CA PRO A 71 10.81 -9.86 -16.00
C PRO A 71 11.02 -10.54 -14.64
N LEU A 72 12.21 -11.11 -14.43
CA LEU A 72 12.61 -11.74 -13.18
C LEU A 72 12.63 -10.74 -12.02
N VAL A 73 13.19 -9.55 -12.24
CA VAL A 73 13.22 -8.48 -11.22
C VAL A 73 11.79 -8.03 -10.89
N THR A 74 10.93 -7.87 -11.90
CA THR A 74 9.53 -7.52 -11.70
C THR A 74 8.77 -8.60 -10.89
N MET A 75 9.03 -9.89 -11.14
CA MET A 75 8.51 -10.99 -10.33
C MET A 75 9.02 -10.94 -8.89
N LEU A 76 10.31 -10.72 -8.67
CA LEU A 76 10.88 -10.61 -7.32
C LEU A 76 10.31 -9.42 -6.54
N LEU A 77 10.09 -8.29 -7.20
CA LEU A 77 9.41 -7.13 -6.59
C LEU A 77 8.00 -7.51 -6.13
N SER A 78 7.24 -8.23 -6.97
CA SER A 78 5.92 -8.75 -6.59
C SER A 78 5.99 -9.61 -5.34
N GLN A 79 6.90 -10.59 -5.31
CA GLN A 79 7.00 -11.51 -4.17
C GLN A 79 7.44 -10.78 -2.92
N THR A 80 8.36 -9.82 -3.04
CA THR A 80 8.86 -9.04 -1.91
C THR A 80 7.69 -8.31 -1.24
N PHE A 81 6.92 -7.51 -1.98
CA PHE A 81 5.80 -6.78 -1.38
C PHE A 81 4.67 -7.69 -0.89
N PHE A 82 4.37 -8.78 -1.60
CA PHE A 82 3.34 -9.74 -1.19
C PHE A 82 3.71 -10.44 0.13
N VAL A 83 4.93 -10.96 0.24
CA VAL A 83 5.43 -11.62 1.44
C VAL A 83 5.55 -10.62 2.59
N THR A 84 6.05 -9.40 2.34
CA THR A 84 6.06 -8.32 3.32
C THR A 84 4.65 -8.03 3.84
N ALA A 85 3.63 -8.02 2.97
CA ALA A 85 2.26 -7.80 3.39
C ALA A 85 1.76 -8.89 4.36
N GLY A 86 1.99 -10.16 4.04
CA GLY A 86 1.56 -11.29 4.86
C GLY A 86 2.32 -11.42 6.18
N ILE A 87 3.66 -11.39 6.13
CA ILE A 87 4.51 -11.48 7.33
C ILE A 87 4.25 -10.30 8.26
N GLY A 88 4.02 -9.10 7.71
CA GLY A 88 3.72 -7.91 8.51
C GLY A 88 2.56 -8.10 9.48
N LEU A 89 1.54 -8.90 9.12
CA LEU A 89 0.38 -9.15 9.99
C LEU A 89 0.72 -9.94 11.25
N LEU A 90 1.82 -10.69 11.23
CA LEU A 90 2.28 -11.50 12.36
C LEU A 90 3.14 -10.69 13.35
N LEU A 91 3.50 -9.46 13.00
CA LEU A 91 4.34 -8.61 13.83
C LEU A 91 3.55 -7.89 14.92
N SER A 92 4.27 -7.40 15.94
CA SER A 92 3.71 -6.51 16.95
C SER A 92 3.26 -5.18 16.33
N THR A 93 2.31 -4.48 16.96
CA THR A 93 1.79 -3.21 16.44
C THR A 93 2.86 -2.15 16.16
N PRO A 94 3.88 -1.91 17.00
CA PRO A 94 4.99 -1.00 16.67
C PRO A 94 5.73 -1.39 15.39
N ALA A 95 5.96 -2.69 15.20
CA ALA A 95 6.64 -3.21 14.02
C ALA A 95 5.74 -3.14 12.77
N GLN A 96 4.42 -3.34 12.91
CA GLN A 96 3.45 -3.10 11.83
C GLN A 96 3.45 -1.64 11.38
N ILE A 97 3.37 -0.69 12.32
CA ILE A 97 3.45 0.75 12.04
C ILE A 97 4.69 1.04 11.18
N PHE A 98 5.86 0.60 11.64
CA PHE A 98 7.10 0.84 10.91
C PHE A 98 7.12 0.16 9.53
N LEU A 99 6.84 -1.16 9.49
CA LEU A 99 6.96 -1.97 8.28
C LEU A 99 6.01 -1.48 7.18
N TYR A 100 4.72 -1.27 7.48
CA TYR A 100 3.77 -0.87 6.44
C TYR A 100 4.04 0.56 5.95
N THR A 101 4.44 1.47 6.84
CA THR A 101 4.85 2.83 6.47
C THR A 101 6.01 2.81 5.46
N VAL A 102 7.07 2.03 5.75
CA VAL A 102 8.21 1.90 4.85
C VAL A 102 7.84 1.16 3.57
N ALA A 103 7.01 0.11 3.65
CA ALA A 103 6.61 -0.68 2.50
C ALA A 103 5.78 0.14 1.49
N TYR A 104 4.88 1.02 1.94
CA TYR A 104 4.12 1.90 1.03
C TYR A 104 5.01 2.94 0.34
N ILE A 105 5.99 3.51 1.05
CA ILE A 105 7.00 4.38 0.46
C ILE A 105 7.79 3.61 -0.59
N GLY A 106 8.29 2.42 -0.24
CA GLY A 106 9.04 1.55 -1.13
C GLY A 106 8.24 1.21 -2.38
N LEU A 107 6.97 0.83 -2.23
CA LEU A 107 6.08 0.49 -3.33
C LEU A 107 5.90 1.67 -4.29
N TYR A 108 5.65 2.88 -3.78
CA TYR A 108 5.53 4.07 -4.64
C TYR A 108 6.84 4.43 -5.34
N ILE A 109 7.99 4.29 -4.66
CA ILE A 109 9.29 4.50 -5.30
C ILE A 109 9.53 3.49 -6.41
N THR A 110 9.19 2.21 -6.20
CA THR A 110 9.24 1.18 -7.23
C THR A 110 8.39 1.55 -8.43
N ASP A 111 7.13 1.98 -8.21
CA ASP A 111 6.24 2.45 -9.26
C ASP A 111 6.83 3.65 -10.04
N ALA A 112 7.30 4.67 -9.32
CA ALA A 112 7.70 5.96 -9.89
C ALA A 112 9.10 5.97 -10.52
N LYS A 113 10.00 5.07 -10.09
CA LYS A 113 11.39 5.03 -10.59
C LYS A 113 11.67 3.78 -11.42
N TRP A 114 11.40 2.59 -10.87
CA TRP A 114 11.75 1.33 -11.52
C TRP A 114 10.75 0.93 -12.61
N MET A 115 9.46 1.09 -12.32
CA MET A 115 8.37 0.65 -13.20
C MET A 115 7.75 1.78 -14.03
N ARG A 116 8.32 3.00 -13.97
CA ARG A 116 7.75 4.22 -14.55
C ARG A 116 7.29 4.07 -16.00
N ILE A 117 8.07 3.37 -16.82
CA ILE A 117 7.81 3.21 -18.26
C ILE A 117 6.53 2.39 -18.54
N TYR A 118 6.15 1.51 -17.61
CA TYR A 118 4.99 0.63 -17.75
C TYR A 118 3.69 1.31 -17.31
N TRP A 119 3.78 2.49 -16.70
CA TRP A 119 2.65 3.21 -16.15
C TRP A 119 2.30 4.45 -16.96
N PRO A 120 1.01 4.69 -17.26
CA PRO A 120 0.61 5.96 -17.83
C PRO A 120 0.76 7.08 -16.78
N ALA A 121 1.11 8.29 -17.22
CA ALA A 121 1.40 9.40 -16.31
C ALA A 121 0.24 9.76 -15.36
N TRP A 122 -1.01 9.58 -15.80
CA TRP A 122 -2.19 9.81 -14.94
C TRP A 122 -2.26 8.83 -13.77
N TYR A 123 -1.81 7.59 -13.97
CA TYR A 123 -1.82 6.55 -12.93
C TYR A 123 -0.79 6.89 -11.85
N LEU A 124 0.42 7.30 -12.23
CA LEU A 124 1.45 7.70 -11.25
C LEU A 124 1.02 8.93 -10.43
N LYS A 125 0.36 9.91 -11.06
CA LYS A 125 -0.23 11.06 -10.33
C LYS A 125 -1.28 10.61 -9.34
N MET A 126 -2.19 9.73 -9.75
CA MET A 126 -3.19 9.14 -8.87
C MET A 126 -2.53 8.38 -7.71
N ARG A 127 -1.56 7.50 -8.01
CA ARG A 127 -0.82 6.72 -7.01
C ARG A 127 -0.12 7.60 -5.99
N LEU A 128 0.45 8.73 -6.40
CA LEU A 128 1.06 9.69 -5.47
C LEU A 128 0.03 10.22 -4.47
N VAL A 129 -1.15 10.63 -4.94
CA VAL A 129 -2.23 11.14 -4.08
C VAL A 129 -2.77 10.05 -3.15
N LEU A 130 -3.03 8.84 -3.66
CA LEU A 130 -3.52 7.75 -2.82
C LEU A 130 -2.48 7.36 -1.76
N THR A 131 -1.22 7.23 -2.16
CA THR A 131 -0.13 6.85 -1.24
C THR A 131 0.08 7.94 -0.20
N SER A 132 0.03 9.23 -0.53
CA SER A 132 0.19 10.29 0.46
C SER A 132 -0.91 10.26 1.51
N VAL A 133 -2.17 9.99 1.13
CA VAL A 133 -3.27 9.84 2.08
C VAL A 133 -3.08 8.60 2.96
N VAL A 134 -2.70 7.46 2.39
CA VAL A 134 -2.39 6.25 3.19
C VAL A 134 -1.25 6.53 4.17
N MET A 135 -0.19 7.22 3.75
CA MET A 135 0.93 7.59 4.60
C MET A 135 0.51 8.50 5.75
N ALA A 136 -0.34 9.49 5.47
CA ALA A 136 -0.90 10.33 6.53
C ALA A 136 -1.67 9.49 7.54
N CYS A 137 -2.50 8.54 7.09
CA CYS A 137 -3.23 7.64 7.98
C CYS A 137 -2.30 6.76 8.82
N GLN A 138 -1.27 6.15 8.22
CA GLN A 138 -0.27 5.33 8.91
C GLN A 138 0.45 6.12 10.00
N ILE A 139 0.88 7.35 9.68
CA ILE A 139 1.53 8.24 10.63
C ILE A 139 0.56 8.62 11.76
N SER A 140 -0.70 8.96 11.45
CA SER A 140 -1.71 9.27 12.48
C SER A 140 -1.93 8.10 13.45
N ILE A 141 -2.05 6.87 12.95
CA ILE A 141 -2.16 5.67 13.79
C ILE A 141 -0.90 5.47 14.63
N GLY A 142 0.28 5.62 14.03
CA GLY A 142 1.55 5.52 14.74
C GLY A 142 1.65 6.53 15.89
N CYS A 143 1.39 7.80 15.61
CA CYS A 143 1.36 8.86 16.62
C CYS A 143 0.36 8.55 17.73
N TRP A 144 -0.88 8.18 17.39
CA TRP A 144 -1.90 7.82 18.38
C TRP A 144 -1.43 6.66 19.28
N TYR A 145 -0.86 5.60 18.68
CA TYR A 145 -0.40 4.43 19.42
C TYR A 145 0.71 4.79 20.41
N PHE A 146 1.75 5.49 19.95
CA PHE A 146 2.90 5.84 20.78
C PHE A 146 2.57 6.90 21.85
N LEU A 147 1.63 7.81 21.60
CA LEU A 147 1.18 8.76 22.62
C LEU A 147 0.47 8.07 23.78
N ILE A 148 -0.24 6.97 23.53
CA ILE A 148 -1.02 6.25 24.55
C ILE A 148 -0.20 5.17 25.24
N HIS A 149 0.69 4.47 24.52
CA HIS A 149 1.43 3.30 25.03
C HIS A 149 2.93 3.57 25.26
N GLY A 150 3.42 4.77 24.92
CA GLY A 150 4.82 5.16 25.09
C GLY A 150 5.14 5.85 26.41
N ALA A 151 4.16 5.99 27.31
CA ALA A 151 4.33 6.50 28.68
C ALA A 151 4.56 5.35 29.68
#